data_AF-A0A1F3ZKV5-F1
#
_entry.id   AF-A0A1F3ZKV5-F1
#
_cell.length_a   1.000
_cell.length_b   1.000
_cell.length_c   1.000
_cell.angle_alpha   90.00
_cell.angle_beta   90.00
_cell.angle_gamma   90.00
#
_symmetry.space_group_name_H-M   'P 1'
#
loop_
_entity.id
_entity.type
_entity.pdbx_description
1 polymer ?
#
loop_
_entity_poly.entity_id
_entity_poly.type
_entity_poly.pdbx_seq_one_letter_code
_entity_poly.pdbx_strand_id
1 'polypeptide(L)'
;MTISVRLDDELEHDLESVALRTGQSKSFIIKQSLKEYLAKQKPQPTAYELGKDLFGKYGSGKGDLAERHSEYLKEIIRAKNLPKRSR
;
A
#
# COMPACT_ATOMS: atom_id res chain seq x y z
N MET A 1 -26.31 -7.52 -3.70
CA MET A 1 -26.57 -8.81 -3.03
C MET A 1 -26.98 -8.53 -1.59
N THR A 2 -27.90 -9.34 -1.06
CA THR A 2 -28.38 -9.27 0.33
C THR A 2 -28.01 -10.56 1.05
N ILE A 3 -27.58 -10.44 2.30
CA ILE A 3 -27.28 -11.56 3.19
C ILE A 3 -28.18 -11.46 4.42
N SER A 4 -28.68 -12.59 4.90
CA SER A 4 -29.45 -12.68 6.15
C SER A 4 -28.62 -13.45 7.16
N VAL A 5 -28.39 -12.86 8.33
CA VAL A 5 -27.59 -13.44 9.42
C VAL A 5 -28.46 -13.41 10.67
N ARG A 6 -28.52 -14.55 11.39
CA ARG A 6 -29.16 -14.62 12.71
C ARG A 6 -28.16 -14.13 13.75
N LEU A 7 -28.62 -13.21 14.60
CA LEU A 7 -27.90 -12.76 15.79
C LEU A 7 -28.49 -13.51 17.00
N ASP A 8 -27.67 -13.71 18.03
CA ASP A 8 -28.20 -14.10 19.34
C ASP A 8 -28.87 -12.90 20.03
N ASP A 9 -29.65 -13.18 21.07
CA ASP A 9 -30.45 -12.18 21.77
C ASP A 9 -29.58 -11.08 22.41
N GLU A 10 -28.39 -11.45 22.90
CA GLU A 10 -27.44 -10.53 23.53
C GLU A 10 -26.90 -9.52 22.51
N LEU A 11 -26.42 -10.00 21.36
CA LEU A 11 -25.86 -9.15 20.31
C LEU A 11 -26.93 -8.28 19.64
N GLU A 12 -28.16 -8.76 19.53
CA GLU A 12 -29.28 -7.94 19.05
C GLU A 12 -29.61 -6.80 20.01
N HIS A 13 -29.63 -7.08 21.31
CA HIS A 13 -29.88 -6.06 22.35
C HIS A 13 -28.77 -5.00 22.38
N ASP A 14 -27.51 -5.43 22.27
CA ASP A 14 -26.37 -4.52 22.18
C ASP A 14 -26.45 -3.63 20.94
N LEU A 15 -26.79 -4.21 19.79
CA LEU A 15 -26.94 -3.47 18.54
C LEU A 15 -28.06 -2.42 18.64
N GLU A 16 -29.18 -2.74 19.28
CA GLU A 16 -30.26 -1.79 19.56
C GLU A 16 -29.80 -0.66 20.47
N SER A 17 -29.13 -0.99 21.57
CA SER A 17 -28.62 -0.01 22.52
C SER A 17 -27.64 0.96 21.87
N VAL A 18 -26.75 0.46 21.01
CA VAL A 18 -25.81 1.31 20.25
C VAL A 18 -26.54 2.16 19.22
N ALA A 19 -27.53 1.60 18.50
CA ALA A 19 -28.33 2.35 17.53
C ALA A 19 -29.07 3.52 18.19
N LEU A 20 -29.70 3.27 19.35
CA LEU A 20 -30.39 4.30 20.14
C LEU A 20 -29.43 5.39 20.62
N ARG A 21 -28.26 5.00 21.16
CA ARG A 21 -27.26 5.95 21.68
C ARG A 21 -26.61 6.80 20.59
N THR A 22 -26.37 6.22 19.41
CA THR A 22 -25.68 6.91 18.30
C THR A 22 -26.62 7.61 17.34
N GLY A 23 -27.93 7.33 17.40
CA GLY A 23 -28.92 7.81 16.44
C GLY A 23 -28.73 7.22 15.03
N GLN A 24 -27.93 6.16 14.89
CA GLN A 24 -27.65 5.51 13.62
C GLN A 24 -28.51 4.28 13.43
N SER A 25 -28.81 3.93 12.17
CA SER A 25 -29.58 2.72 11.88
C SER A 25 -28.74 1.46 12.15
N LYS A 26 -29.40 0.38 12.58
CA LYS A 26 -28.78 -0.95 12.75
C LYS A 26 -27.97 -1.36 11.50
N SER A 27 -28.54 -1.16 10.31
CA SER A 27 -27.87 -1.47 9.05
C SER A 27 -26.62 -0.62 8.79
N PHE A 28 -26.61 0.65 9.21
CA PHE A 28 -25.40 1.48 9.09
C PHE A 28 -24.29 0.92 9.98
N ILE A 29 -24.60 0.63 11.24
CA ILE A 29 -23.65 0.08 12.22
C ILE A 29 -23.08 -1.25 11.71
N ILE A 30 -23.93 -2.19 11.29
CA ILE A 30 -23.50 -3.49 10.74
C ILE A 30 -22.55 -3.30 9.55
N LYS A 31 -22.91 -2.43 8.60
CA LYS A 31 -22.07 -2.16 7.41
C LYS A 31 -20.73 -1.57 7.81
N GLN A 32 -20.71 -0.66 8.78
CA GLN A 32 -19.49 0.00 9.21
C GLN A 32 -18.57 -0.96 9.96
N SER A 33 -19.11 -1.74 10.90
CA SER A 33 -18.38 -2.78 11.61
C SER A 33 -17.78 -3.81 10.65
N LEU A 34 -18.53 -4.22 9.62
CA LEU A 34 -18.01 -5.16 8.61
C LEU A 34 -16.87 -4.57 7.80
N LYS A 35 -16.96 -3.29 7.39
CA LYS A 35 -15.87 -2.60 6.67
C LYS A 35 -14.62 -2.55 7.53
N GLU A 36 -14.75 -2.20 8.81
CA GLU A 36 -13.63 -2.11 9.74
C GLU A 36 -12.99 -3.47 10.00
N TYR A 37 -13.81 -4.51 10.21
CA TYR A 37 -13.32 -5.88 10.37
C TYR A 37 -12.53 -6.34 9.14
N LEU A 38 -13.08 -6.17 7.94
CA LEU A 38 -12.41 -6.55 6.70
C LEU A 38 -11.14 -5.73 6.45
N ALA A 39 -11.13 -4.44 6.81
CA ALA A 39 -9.94 -3.61 6.70
C ALA A 39 -8.80 -4.11 7.60
N LYS A 40 -9.10 -4.57 8.82
CA LYS A 40 -8.12 -5.17 9.73
C LYS A 40 -7.54 -6.49 9.21
N GLN A 41 -8.30 -7.23 8.41
CA GLN A 41 -7.86 -8.50 7.82
C GLN A 41 -7.11 -8.34 6.50
N LYS A 42 -7.11 -7.14 5.90
CA LYS A 42 -6.31 -6.92 4.70
C LYS A 42 -4.83 -7.04 5.06
N PRO A 43 -4.04 -7.83 4.32
CA PRO A 43 -2.61 -7.84 4.51
C PRO A 43 -2.08 -6.42 4.37
N GLN A 44 -1.21 -6.03 5.30
CA GLN A 44 -0.48 -4.78 5.19
C GLN A 44 0.25 -4.80 3.83
N PRO A 45 0.11 -3.76 3.01
CA PRO A 45 0.81 -3.70 1.74
C PRO A 45 2.30 -3.82 2.01
N THR A 46 2.97 -4.65 1.24
CA THR A 46 4.42 -4.81 1.35
C THR A 46 5.11 -3.47 1.06
N ALA A 47 6.33 -3.27 1.56
CA ALA A 47 7.09 -2.06 1.27
C ALA A 47 7.24 -1.81 -0.25
N TYR A 48 7.29 -2.89 -1.05
CA TYR A 48 7.27 -2.81 -2.50
C TYR A 48 5.95 -2.27 -3.05
N GLU A 49 4.80 -2.78 -2.60
CA GLU A 49 3.47 -2.32 -3.04
C GLU A 49 3.22 -0.86 -2.67
N LEU A 50 3.66 -0.43 -1.48
CA LEU A 50 3.60 0.98 -1.06
C LEU A 50 4.44 1.90 -1.95
N GLY A 51 5.61 1.42 -2.38
CA GLY A 51 6.53 2.18 -3.21
C GLY A 51 6.33 2.00 -4.72
N LYS A 52 5.42 1.11 -5.15
CA LYS A 52 5.26 0.70 -6.55
C LYS A 52 5.09 1.87 -7.50
N ASP A 53 4.33 2.87 -7.06
CA ASP A 53 4.02 4.05 -7.84
C ASP A 53 5.17 5.07 -7.85
N LEU A 54 6.21 4.87 -7.04
CA LEU A 54 7.41 5.70 -6.96
C LEU A 54 8.59 5.08 -7.73
N PHE A 55 8.62 3.75 -7.85
CA PHE A 55 9.63 3.05 -8.65
C PHE A 55 9.38 3.23 -10.16
N GLY A 56 10.45 3.21 -10.97
CA GLY A 56 10.37 3.25 -12.44
C GLY A 56 9.98 4.60 -13.06
N LYS A 57 9.58 5.61 -12.28
CA LYS A 57 9.27 6.97 -12.78
C LYS A 57 10.50 7.76 -13.21
N TYR A 58 11.65 7.48 -12.61
CA TYR A 58 12.92 8.13 -12.92
C TYR A 58 13.93 7.06 -13.30
N GLY A 59 14.40 7.10 -14.54
CA GLY A 59 15.43 6.23 -15.07
C GLY A 59 16.58 7.04 -15.63
N SER A 60 17.80 6.51 -15.54
CA SER A 60 19.00 7.07 -16.17
C SER A 60 18.98 7.02 -17.71
N GLY A 61 17.88 6.51 -18.31
CA GLY A 61 17.79 6.15 -19.72
C GLY A 61 18.46 4.82 -20.09
N LYS A 62 19.10 4.13 -19.13
CA LYS A 62 19.80 2.86 -19.34
C LYS A 62 19.16 1.75 -18.51
N GLY A 63 18.53 0.79 -19.18
CA GLY A 63 17.80 -0.33 -18.54
C GLY A 63 18.70 -1.44 -18.00
N ASP A 64 19.98 -1.43 -18.35
CA ASP A 64 20.98 -2.45 -17.99
C ASP A 64 21.85 -2.04 -16.79
N LEU A 65 21.53 -0.93 -16.11
CA LEU A 65 22.34 -0.42 -15.01
C LEU A 65 22.51 -1.42 -13.87
N ALA A 66 21.48 -2.19 -13.55
CA ALA A 66 21.56 -3.17 -12.46
C ALA A 66 22.53 -4.31 -12.80
N GLU A 67 22.49 -4.78 -14.04
CA GLU A 67 23.31 -5.89 -14.53
C GLU A 67 24.76 -5.47 -14.80
N ARG A 68 24.94 -4.28 -15.41
CA ARG A 68 26.24 -3.80 -15.89
C ARG A 68 26.81 -2.67 -15.03
N HIS A 69 26.37 -2.54 -13.79
CA HIS A 69 26.78 -1.46 -12.88
C HIS A 69 28.31 -1.34 -12.78
N SER A 70 29.03 -2.48 -12.72
CA SER A 70 30.48 -2.51 -12.53
C SER A 70 31.25 -2.00 -13.75
N GLU A 71 30.72 -2.21 -14.95
CA GLU A 71 31.32 -1.73 -16.20
C GLU A 71 31.17 -0.21 -16.30
N TYR A 72 29.95 0.29 -16.05
CA TYR A 72 29.70 1.73 -16.02
C TYR A 72 30.51 2.47 -14.96
N LEU A 73 30.68 1.90 -13.77
CA LEU A 73 31.54 2.47 -12.72
C LEU A 73 33.00 2.59 -13.17
N LYS A 74 33.55 1.56 -13.81
CA LYS A 74 34.92 1.59 -14.36
C LYS A 74 35.07 2.65 -15.44
N GLU A 75 34.10 2.80 -16.32
CA GLU A 75 34.09 3.85 -17.34
C GLU A 75 34.09 5.25 -16.73
N ILE A 76 33.23 5.50 -15.73
CA ILE A 76 33.16 6.80 -15.03
C ILE A 76 34.49 7.13 -14.36
N ILE A 77 35.11 6.17 -13.68
CA ILE A 77 36.40 6.37 -13.00
C ILE A 77 37.52 6.64 -14.02
N ARG A 78 37.57 5.88 -15.12
CA ARG A 78 38.53 6.11 -16.21
C ARG A 78 38.35 7.49 -16.83
N ALA A 79 37.11 7.90 -17.11
CA ALA A 79 36.78 9.22 -17.65
C ALA A 79 37.23 10.36 -16.74
N LYS A 80 37.14 10.20 -15.40
CA LYS A 80 37.63 11.19 -14.43
C LYS A 80 39.17 11.26 -14.36
N ASN A 81 39.84 10.13 -14.55
CA ASN A 81 41.30 10.02 -14.46
C ASN A 81 42.01 10.33 -15.78
N LEU A 82 41.28 10.58 -16.87
CA LEU A 82 41.86 11.05 -18.12
C LEU A 82 42.41 12.47 -17.91
N PRO A 83 43.71 12.72 -18.21
CA PRO A 83 44.28 14.05 -18.10
C PRO A 83 43.49 14.99 -19.01
N LYS A 84 42.95 16.08 -18.46
CA LYS A 84 42.41 17.18 -19.27
C LYS A 84 43.56 17.68 -20.13
N ARG A 85 43.61 17.28 -21.40
CA ARG A 85 44.48 17.93 -22.38
C ARG A 85 44.02 19.38 -22.47
N SER A 86 44.73 20.26 -21.77
CA SER A 86 44.68 21.70 -21.96
C SER A 86 44.96 21.98 -23.43
N ARG A 87 44.04 22.71 -24.06
CA ARG A 87 44.28 23.34 -25.36
C ARG A 87 45.35 24.41 -25.23
#